data_AF-A0AAV6UDB6-F1
#
_entry.id   AF-A0AAV6UDB6-F1
#
_cell.length_a   1.000
_cell.length_b   1.000
_cell.length_c   1.000
_cell.angle_alpha   90.00
_cell.angle_beta   90.00
_cell.angle_gamma   90.00
#
_symmetry.space_group_name_H-M   'P 1'
#
loop_
_entity.id
_entity.type
_entity.pdbx_description
1 polymer ?
#
loop_
_entity_poly.entity_id
_entity_poly.type
_entity_poly.pdbx_seq_one_letter_code
_entity_poly.pdbx_strand_id
1 'polypeptide(L)'
;MHITLAYVVYQFCVGYAIPATTIAYTCSCTIPIAIWYSSYGKRNLLRSLFVKFNRMKARRKNKSNYQPLVINIALSVTFLATFVPATVLAIFLFSSNKEATVFYSFNNISKQNQSRYLVSFTISNLFLMTQITFPSIITILCCVVYHKCGDLFKPLLEQLENYRVDKPRQYRMNHLLQKYQDLYKLTHQVEKTVKTTSFMVLVSHMLNMYLNLANYVIERDFAIWEIAEFLPVTFLSPTLVVAMVLCGSRITTQVKEMQYHLQIILCDLKRAVNRDMETLEMVKIMLDTKFTTMSAGGMVQFTPGLVLSVFGSLLSFGLLMLNITISSVDSIAALDPAPDLNKNGSIEV
;
A
#
# COMPACT_ATOMS: atom_id res chain seq x y z
N MET A 1 -21.01 4.38 4.09
CA MET A 1 -19.64 4.92 3.95
C MET A 1 -19.59 6.44 4.07
N HIS A 2 -20.33 7.23 3.25
CA HIS A 2 -20.25 8.70 3.32
C HIS A 2 -20.69 9.29 4.68
N ILE A 3 -21.81 8.82 5.24
CA ILE A 3 -22.32 9.29 6.54
C ILE A 3 -21.35 8.95 7.67
N THR A 4 -20.89 7.70 7.70
CA THR A 4 -19.83 7.22 8.59
C THR A 4 -18.60 8.11 8.59
N LEU A 5 -18.17 8.52 7.41
CA LEU A 5 -16.88 9.18 7.24
C LEU A 5 -16.97 10.68 7.49
N ALA A 6 -18.08 11.31 7.09
CA ALA A 6 -18.43 12.65 7.55
C ALA A 6 -18.51 12.72 9.07
N TYR A 7 -19.05 11.67 9.70
CA TYR A 7 -19.13 11.55 11.15
C TYR A 7 -17.75 11.37 11.80
N VAL A 8 -16.88 10.51 11.25
CA VAL A 8 -15.49 10.38 11.73
C VAL A 8 -14.76 11.72 11.62
N VAL A 9 -14.81 12.38 10.47
CA VAL A 9 -14.20 13.71 10.28
C VAL A 9 -14.73 14.73 11.29
N TYR A 10 -16.05 14.76 11.50
CA TYR A 10 -16.66 15.65 12.50
C TYR A 10 -16.12 15.40 13.91
N GLN A 11 -16.00 14.13 14.32
CA GLN A 11 -15.47 13.80 15.64
C GLN A 11 -14.01 14.22 15.80
N PHE A 12 -13.16 14.02 14.79
CA PHE A 12 -11.77 14.47 14.83
C PHE A 12 -11.66 16.00 14.88
N CYS A 13 -12.54 16.72 14.17
CA CYS A 13 -12.60 18.19 14.23
C CYS A 13 -13.00 18.73 15.60
N VAL A 14 -13.81 17.99 16.36
CA VAL A 14 -14.31 18.42 17.68
C VAL A 14 -13.40 17.93 18.82
N GLY A 15 -12.78 16.76 18.69
CA GLY A 15 -12.04 16.11 19.77
C GLY A 15 -10.57 16.49 19.91
N TYR A 16 -9.91 16.97 18.86
CA TYR A 16 -8.49 17.33 18.93
C TYR A 16 -8.28 18.83 19.09
N ALA A 17 -7.58 19.21 20.17
CA ALA A 17 -7.25 20.61 20.47
C ALA A 17 -6.16 21.19 19.55
N ILE A 18 -5.39 20.34 18.85
CA ILE A 18 -4.25 20.76 18.03
C ILE A 18 -4.67 20.83 16.55
N PRO A 19 -4.69 22.02 15.92
CA PRO A 19 -5.15 22.19 14.54
C PRO A 19 -4.39 21.32 13.52
N ALA A 20 -3.09 21.12 13.72
CA ALA A 20 -2.25 20.36 12.81
C ALA A 20 -2.63 18.87 12.74
N THR A 21 -2.90 18.24 13.88
CA THR A 21 -3.32 16.83 13.92
C THR A 21 -4.71 16.68 13.33
N THR A 22 -5.63 17.60 13.64
CA THR A 22 -6.98 17.64 13.06
C THR A 22 -6.95 17.71 11.53
N ILE A 23 -6.11 18.56 10.94
CA ILE A 23 -5.95 18.65 9.49
C ILE A 23 -5.44 17.33 8.92
N ALA A 24 -4.41 16.75 9.54
CA ALA A 24 -3.79 15.53 9.04
C ALA A 24 -4.75 14.31 9.12
N TYR A 25 -5.51 14.17 10.20
CA TYR A 25 -6.57 13.16 10.34
C TYR A 25 -7.72 13.39 9.35
N THR A 26 -8.13 14.63 9.15
CA THR A 26 -9.16 14.98 8.16
C THR A 26 -8.71 14.59 6.75
N CYS A 27 -7.49 14.96 6.38
CA CYS A 27 -6.88 14.54 5.11
C CYS A 27 -6.85 13.01 4.99
N SER A 28 -6.41 12.30 6.03
CA SER A 28 -6.38 10.84 6.01
C SER A 28 -7.76 10.22 5.82
N CYS A 29 -8.80 10.74 6.50
CA CYS A 29 -10.18 10.31 6.33
C CYS A 29 -10.71 10.53 4.91
N THR A 30 -10.32 11.61 4.22
CA THR A 30 -10.81 11.87 2.85
C THR A 30 -10.25 10.92 1.79
N ILE A 31 -9.06 10.37 2.00
CA ILE A 31 -8.39 9.53 0.98
C ILE A 31 -9.15 8.21 0.71
N PRO A 32 -9.64 7.45 1.71
CA PRO A 32 -10.53 6.31 1.49
C PRO A 32 -11.73 6.62 0.58
N ILE A 33 -12.31 7.84 0.65
CA ILE A 33 -13.38 8.24 -0.27
C ILE A 33 -12.84 8.34 -1.71
N ALA A 34 -11.70 8.97 -1.91
CA ALA A 34 -11.06 9.07 -3.22
C ALA A 34 -10.71 7.68 -3.78
N ILE A 35 -10.21 6.77 -2.92
CA ILE A 35 -9.95 5.36 -3.27
C ILE A 35 -11.26 4.67 -3.69
N TRP A 36 -12.35 4.87 -2.95
CA TRP A 36 -13.65 4.31 -3.27
C TRP A 36 -14.15 4.76 -4.64
N TYR A 37 -14.22 6.06 -4.91
CA TYR A 37 -14.68 6.57 -6.20
C TYR A 37 -13.79 6.11 -7.35
N SER A 38 -12.47 6.14 -7.17
CA SER A 38 -11.49 5.69 -8.16
C SER A 38 -11.66 4.19 -8.47
N SER A 39 -11.87 3.36 -7.44
CA SER A 39 -12.05 1.91 -7.61
C SER A 39 -13.41 1.56 -8.19
N TYR A 40 -14.46 2.22 -7.71
CA TYR A 40 -15.84 2.02 -8.15
C TYR A 40 -16.00 2.37 -9.64
N GLY A 41 -15.48 3.52 -10.07
CA GLY A 41 -15.51 3.94 -11.47
C GLY A 41 -14.79 2.97 -12.41
N LYS A 42 -13.85 2.18 -11.89
CA LYS A 42 -13.02 1.24 -12.67
C LYS A 42 -13.43 -0.23 -12.51
N ARG A 43 -14.51 -0.53 -11.78
CA ARG A 43 -14.96 -1.92 -11.51
C ARG A 43 -15.15 -2.75 -12.79
N ASN A 44 -15.72 -2.15 -13.84
CA ASN A 44 -15.98 -2.85 -15.11
C ASN A 44 -14.68 -3.14 -15.87
N LEU A 45 -13.71 -2.22 -15.80
CA LEU A 45 -12.38 -2.41 -16.39
C LEU A 45 -11.62 -3.51 -15.66
N LEU A 46 -11.64 -3.51 -14.32
CA LEU A 46 -11.05 -4.57 -13.50
C LEU A 46 -11.68 -5.93 -13.81
N ARG A 47 -13.01 -6.01 -13.87
CA ARG A 47 -13.72 -7.24 -14.24
C ARG A 47 -13.30 -7.73 -15.63
N SER A 48 -13.24 -6.82 -16.61
CA SER A 48 -12.78 -7.14 -17.97
C SER A 48 -11.33 -7.66 -17.98
N LEU A 49 -10.43 -7.04 -17.21
CA LEU A 49 -9.05 -7.50 -17.04
C LEU A 49 -8.99 -8.92 -16.45
N PHE A 50 -9.75 -9.20 -15.39
CA PHE A 50 -9.79 -10.54 -14.79
C PHE A 50 -10.30 -11.60 -15.76
N VAL A 51 -11.33 -11.29 -16.56
CA VAL A 51 -11.81 -12.19 -17.61
C VAL A 51 -10.72 -12.43 -18.65
N LYS A 52 -10.00 -11.39 -19.10
CA LYS A 52 -8.88 -11.53 -20.04
C LYS A 52 -7.75 -12.38 -19.45
N PHE A 53 -7.35 -12.15 -18.20
CA PHE A 53 -6.36 -12.96 -17.50
C PHE A 53 -6.78 -14.43 -17.44
N ASN A 54 -8.03 -14.70 -17.07
CA ASN A 54 -8.55 -16.07 -16.98
C ASN A 54 -8.61 -16.74 -18.36
N ARG A 55 -8.99 -16.02 -19.42
CA ARG A 55 -8.97 -16.54 -20.81
C ARG A 55 -7.54 -16.88 -21.26
N MET A 56 -6.59 -15.99 -21.01
CA MET A 56 -5.17 -16.26 -21.34
C MET A 56 -4.58 -17.38 -20.50
N LYS A 57 -4.99 -17.50 -19.23
CA LYS A 57 -4.58 -18.60 -18.34
C LYS A 57 -5.22 -19.93 -18.77
N ALA A 58 -6.49 -19.95 -19.15
CA ALA A 58 -7.20 -21.17 -19.59
C ALA A 58 -6.61 -21.77 -20.88
N ARG A 59 -6.08 -20.93 -21.76
CA ARG A 59 -5.32 -21.39 -22.94
C ARG A 59 -4.01 -22.10 -22.57
N ARG A 60 -3.53 -21.96 -21.32
CA ARG A 60 -2.31 -22.58 -20.82
C ARG A 60 -2.67 -23.78 -19.97
N LYS A 61 -2.14 -24.97 -20.30
CA LYS A 61 -2.33 -26.22 -19.52
C LYS A 61 -1.66 -26.18 -18.12
N ASN A 62 -1.21 -25.03 -17.64
CA ASN A 62 -0.41 -24.94 -16.43
C ASN A 62 -1.31 -24.73 -15.19
N LYS A 63 -1.43 -25.77 -14.35
CA LYS A 63 -2.19 -25.77 -13.10
C LYS A 63 -1.36 -25.17 -11.98
N SER A 64 -1.46 -23.86 -11.74
CA SER A 64 -1.08 -23.32 -10.43
C SER A 64 -2.32 -23.09 -9.56
N ASN A 65 -2.49 -23.96 -8.55
CA ASN A 65 -3.63 -23.96 -7.62
C ASN A 65 -3.41 -23.09 -6.36
N TYR A 66 -2.22 -22.53 -6.15
CA TYR A 66 -1.88 -21.85 -4.88
C TYR A 66 -2.34 -20.39 -4.76
N GLN A 67 -2.69 -19.73 -5.87
CA GLN A 67 -3.07 -18.31 -5.89
C GLN A 67 -4.29 -17.94 -5.04
N PRO A 68 -5.44 -18.65 -5.09
CA PRO A 68 -6.60 -18.29 -4.28
C PRO A 68 -6.33 -18.42 -2.78
N LEU A 69 -5.50 -19.39 -2.36
CA LEU A 69 -5.17 -19.59 -0.95
C LEU A 69 -4.41 -18.38 -0.38
N VAL A 70 -3.36 -17.91 -1.05
CA VAL A 70 -2.56 -16.76 -0.60
C VAL A 70 -3.40 -15.49 -0.50
N ILE A 71 -4.29 -15.26 -1.48
CA ILE A 71 -5.18 -14.10 -1.48
C ILE A 71 -6.17 -14.18 -0.30
N ASN A 72 -6.77 -15.36 -0.08
CA ASN A 72 -7.70 -15.55 1.03
C ASN A 72 -7.01 -15.35 2.38
N ILE A 73 -5.80 -15.90 2.56
CA ILE A 73 -5.00 -15.69 3.77
C ILE A 73 -4.70 -14.20 3.96
N ALA A 74 -4.25 -13.49 2.91
CA ALA A 74 -3.97 -12.06 3.00
C ALA A 74 -5.21 -11.24 3.40
N LEU A 75 -6.38 -11.56 2.84
CA LEU A 75 -7.65 -10.92 3.21
C LEU A 75 -8.05 -11.24 4.66
N SER A 76 -7.93 -12.50 5.08
CA SER A 76 -8.22 -12.92 6.45
C SER A 76 -7.30 -12.25 7.47
N VAL A 77 -5.99 -12.21 7.20
CA VAL A 77 -5.01 -11.51 8.05
C VAL A 77 -5.33 -10.02 8.12
N THR A 78 -5.65 -9.38 7.00
CA THR A 78 -6.04 -7.96 6.96
C THR A 78 -7.28 -7.67 7.81
N PHE A 79 -8.29 -8.54 7.76
CA PHE A 79 -9.50 -8.38 8.55
C PHE A 79 -9.26 -8.63 10.04
N LEU A 80 -8.49 -9.66 10.39
CA LEU A 80 -8.14 -9.96 11.78
C LEU A 80 -7.26 -8.86 12.39
N ALA A 81 -6.34 -8.29 11.60
CA ALA A 81 -5.45 -7.22 12.01
C ALA A 81 -6.17 -5.92 12.38
N THR A 82 -7.44 -5.74 11.98
CA THR A 82 -8.26 -4.58 12.39
C THR A 82 -9.34 -4.95 13.40
N PHE A 83 -9.92 -6.15 13.28
CA PHE A 83 -10.95 -6.62 14.20
C PHE A 83 -10.42 -6.82 15.63
N VAL A 84 -9.25 -7.46 15.78
CA VAL A 84 -8.64 -7.72 17.10
C VAL A 84 -8.28 -6.42 17.84
N PRO A 85 -7.60 -5.44 17.21
CA PRO A 85 -7.35 -4.18 17.91
C PRO A 85 -8.62 -3.37 18.19
N ALA A 86 -9.65 -3.46 17.34
CA ALA A 86 -10.94 -2.84 17.64
C ALA A 86 -11.60 -3.42 18.91
N THR A 87 -11.50 -4.74 19.14
CA THR A 87 -12.01 -5.35 20.38
C THR A 87 -11.18 -4.93 21.59
N VAL A 88 -9.84 -4.92 21.46
CA VAL A 88 -8.93 -4.47 22.52
C VAL A 88 -9.21 -3.01 22.91
N LEU A 89 -9.32 -2.11 21.92
CA LEU A 89 -9.71 -0.71 22.12
C LEU A 89 -11.02 -0.61 22.91
N ALA A 90 -12.06 -1.32 22.49
CA ALA A 90 -13.36 -1.29 23.15
C ALA A 90 -13.29 -1.76 24.62
N ILE A 91 -12.47 -2.77 24.92
CA ILE A 91 -12.27 -3.28 26.28
C ILE A 91 -11.55 -2.24 27.15
N PHE A 92 -10.48 -1.62 26.65
CA PHE A 92 -9.71 -0.63 27.42
C PHE A 92 -10.45 0.69 27.61
N LEU A 93 -11.21 1.13 26.59
CA LEU A 93 -12.10 2.29 26.70
C LEU A 93 -13.22 2.06 27.71
N PHE A 94 -13.70 0.82 27.84
CA PHE A 94 -14.65 0.46 28.87
C PHE A 94 -14.06 0.54 30.28
N SER A 95 -12.81 0.10 30.47
CA SER A 95 -12.22 -0.07 31.80
C SER A 95 -11.56 1.18 32.40
N SER A 96 -10.94 2.05 31.61
CA SER A 96 -9.85 2.86 32.18
C SER A 96 -9.84 4.37 31.89
N ASN A 97 -10.55 4.88 30.88
CA ASN A 97 -10.36 6.28 30.47
C ASN A 97 -11.68 7.04 30.21
N LYS A 98 -12.04 7.98 31.08
CA LYS A 98 -13.25 8.81 30.95
C LYS A 98 -13.20 9.74 29.74
N GLU A 99 -12.03 10.26 29.38
CA GLU A 99 -11.87 11.21 28.27
C GLU A 99 -11.95 10.51 26.91
N ALA A 100 -11.19 9.42 26.74
CA ALA A 100 -11.26 8.61 25.52
C ALA A 100 -12.64 7.96 25.35
N THR A 101 -13.30 7.60 26.45
CA THR A 101 -14.69 7.13 26.39
C THR A 101 -15.61 8.17 25.76
N VAL A 102 -15.52 9.44 26.17
CA VAL A 102 -16.40 10.50 25.65
C VAL A 102 -16.27 10.61 24.13
N PHE A 103 -15.05 10.52 23.61
CA PHE A 103 -14.77 10.50 22.17
C PHE A 103 -15.40 9.29 21.46
N TYR A 104 -15.20 8.08 21.99
CA TYR A 104 -15.70 6.83 21.40
C TYR A 104 -17.12 6.43 21.84
N SER A 105 -17.83 7.24 22.62
CA SER A 105 -19.21 6.97 23.06
C SER A 105 -20.20 8.06 22.63
N PHE A 106 -19.87 8.88 21.63
CA PHE A 106 -20.73 9.96 21.10
C PHE A 106 -21.10 11.03 22.13
N ASN A 107 -20.30 11.24 23.18
CA ASN A 107 -20.72 12.05 24.33
C ASN A 107 -22.04 11.55 24.99
N ASN A 108 -22.54 10.38 24.55
CA ASN A 108 -23.75 9.77 25.02
C ASN A 108 -23.35 8.82 26.14
N ILE A 109 -23.33 9.36 27.36
CA ILE A 109 -23.04 8.60 28.57
C ILE A 109 -24.27 7.75 28.87
N SER A 110 -24.48 6.70 28.06
CA SER A 110 -25.48 5.70 28.39
C SER A 110 -25.11 5.09 29.74
N LYS A 111 -26.08 5.10 30.66
CA LYS A 111 -25.90 4.54 32.01
C LYS A 111 -25.71 3.02 31.98
N GLN A 112 -26.04 2.34 30.86
CA GLN A 112 -25.91 0.90 30.72
C GLN A 112 -24.55 0.50 30.12
N ASN A 113 -23.76 -0.22 30.92
CA ASN A 113 -22.41 -0.69 30.60
C ASN A 113 -22.29 -1.45 29.26
N GLN A 114 -23.27 -2.29 28.92
CA GLN A 114 -23.26 -3.08 27.67
C GLN A 114 -23.39 -2.20 26.42
N SER A 115 -24.29 -1.21 26.46
CA SER A 115 -24.51 -0.30 25.34
C SER A 115 -23.27 0.55 25.06
N ARG A 116 -22.55 0.97 26.10
CA ARG A 116 -21.29 1.73 25.98
C ARG A 116 -20.21 0.92 25.27
N TYR A 117 -20.00 -0.33 25.67
CA TYR A 117 -19.04 -1.23 25.00
C TYR A 117 -19.37 -1.43 23.51
N LEU A 118 -20.63 -1.74 23.20
CA LEU A 118 -21.06 -1.98 21.81
C LEU A 118 -20.87 -0.74 20.92
N VAL A 119 -21.17 0.45 21.45
CA VAL A 119 -20.98 1.71 20.73
C VAL A 119 -19.49 1.96 20.48
N SER A 120 -18.63 1.86 21.50
CA SER A 120 -17.19 2.07 21.36
C SER A 120 -16.53 1.05 20.44
N PHE A 121 -16.93 -0.22 20.51
CA PHE A 121 -16.50 -1.25 19.57
C PHE A 121 -16.92 -0.91 18.13
N THR A 122 -18.17 -0.51 17.93
CA THR A 122 -18.69 -0.20 16.60
C THR A 122 -17.95 0.98 15.98
N ILE A 123 -17.71 2.07 16.72
CA ILE A 123 -16.95 3.23 16.22
C ILE A 123 -15.51 2.84 15.93
N SER A 124 -14.82 2.17 16.86
CA SER A 124 -13.41 1.80 16.70
C SER A 124 -13.22 0.88 15.49
N ASN A 125 -14.09 -0.13 15.34
CA ASN A 125 -14.08 -1.02 14.19
C ASN A 125 -14.36 -0.24 12.90
N LEU A 126 -15.33 0.67 12.90
CA LEU A 126 -15.68 1.46 11.72
C LEU A 126 -14.55 2.39 11.28
N PHE A 127 -13.84 2.98 12.24
CA PHE A 127 -12.64 3.78 12.03
C PHE A 127 -11.52 2.93 11.41
N LEU A 128 -11.12 1.83 12.06
CA LEU A 128 -10.05 0.95 11.58
C LEU A 128 -10.41 0.31 10.22
N MET A 129 -11.68 -0.03 10.00
CA MET A 129 -12.16 -0.54 8.71
C MET A 129 -12.01 0.49 7.59
N THR A 130 -12.29 1.75 7.88
CA THR A 130 -12.22 2.84 6.89
C THR A 130 -10.77 3.23 6.60
N GLN A 131 -9.93 3.34 7.64
CA GLN A 131 -8.55 3.82 7.53
C GLN A 131 -7.57 2.74 7.09
N ILE A 132 -7.79 1.50 7.50
CA ILE A 132 -6.83 0.42 7.34
C ILE A 132 -7.40 -0.67 6.44
N THR A 133 -8.50 -1.31 6.83
CA THR A 133 -9.00 -2.50 6.10
C THR A 133 -9.35 -2.16 4.66
N PHE A 134 -10.08 -1.08 4.41
CA PHE A 134 -10.55 -0.73 3.08
C PHE A 134 -9.39 -0.41 2.11
N PRO A 135 -8.46 0.53 2.40
CA PRO A 135 -7.27 0.74 1.57
C PRO A 135 -6.46 -0.55 1.39
N SER A 136 -6.34 -1.38 2.44
CA SER A 136 -5.60 -2.64 2.39
C SER A 136 -6.21 -3.67 1.45
N ILE A 137 -7.53 -3.82 1.43
CA ILE A 137 -8.23 -4.70 0.48
C ILE A 137 -7.98 -4.22 -0.96
N ILE A 138 -8.04 -2.91 -1.19
CA ILE A 138 -7.75 -2.33 -2.51
C ILE A 138 -6.28 -2.53 -2.89
N THR A 139 -5.34 -2.41 -1.95
CA THR A 139 -3.92 -2.76 -2.16
C THR A 139 -3.79 -4.19 -2.62
N ILE A 140 -4.37 -5.14 -1.88
CA ILE A 140 -4.33 -6.57 -2.21
C ILE A 140 -4.90 -6.80 -3.61
N LEU A 141 -6.02 -6.15 -3.96
CA LEU A 141 -6.59 -6.24 -5.30
C LEU A 141 -5.62 -5.75 -6.39
N CYS A 142 -4.96 -4.60 -6.17
CA CYS A 142 -3.93 -4.09 -7.07
C CYS A 142 -2.76 -5.07 -7.20
N CYS A 143 -2.26 -5.60 -6.09
CA CYS A 143 -1.20 -6.62 -6.05
C CYS A 143 -1.59 -7.86 -6.85
N VAL A 144 -2.82 -8.36 -6.72
CA VAL A 144 -3.32 -9.51 -7.48
C VAL A 144 -3.35 -9.22 -8.98
N VAL A 145 -3.78 -8.01 -9.38
CA VAL A 145 -3.77 -7.61 -10.80
C VAL A 145 -2.35 -7.56 -11.34
N TYR A 146 -1.41 -6.93 -10.61
CA TYR A 146 -0.01 -6.88 -11.02
C TYR A 146 0.63 -8.27 -11.07
N HIS A 147 0.41 -9.09 -10.04
CA HIS A 147 0.94 -10.45 -9.99
C HIS A 147 0.41 -11.31 -11.14
N LYS A 148 -0.91 -11.29 -11.40
CA LYS A 148 -1.50 -12.04 -12.51
C LYS A 148 -0.98 -11.57 -13.86
N CYS A 149 -0.80 -10.26 -14.04
CA CYS A 149 -0.20 -9.74 -15.26
C CYS A 149 1.25 -10.23 -15.42
N GLY A 150 2.06 -10.18 -14.36
CA GLY A 150 3.44 -10.66 -14.37
C GLY A 150 3.56 -12.18 -14.63
N ASP A 151 2.65 -13.00 -14.10
CA ASP A 151 2.63 -14.43 -14.42
C ASP A 151 2.41 -14.70 -15.91
N LEU A 152 1.79 -13.77 -16.65
CA LEU A 152 1.58 -13.95 -18.07
C LEU A 152 2.86 -13.85 -18.90
N PHE A 153 3.89 -13.17 -18.40
CA PHE A 153 5.19 -13.03 -19.05
C PHE A 153 6.02 -14.32 -19.02
N LYS A 154 5.96 -15.11 -17.92
CA LYS A 154 6.85 -16.28 -17.74
C LYS A 154 6.84 -17.26 -18.92
N PRO A 155 5.68 -17.72 -19.43
CA PRO A 155 5.68 -18.68 -20.53
C PRO A 155 6.04 -18.07 -21.89
N LEU A 156 6.08 -16.74 -22.00
CA LEU A 156 6.59 -16.07 -23.20
C LEU A 156 8.13 -16.02 -23.14
N LEU A 157 8.67 -15.72 -21.95
CA LEU A 157 10.09 -15.78 -21.67
C LEU A 157 10.66 -17.19 -21.89
N GLU A 158 10.03 -18.23 -21.33
CA GLU A 158 10.41 -19.63 -21.56
C GLU A 158 10.39 -19.99 -23.07
N GLN A 159 9.44 -19.44 -23.85
CA GLN A 159 9.41 -19.66 -25.29
C GLN A 159 10.53 -18.93 -26.03
N LEU A 160 10.91 -17.73 -25.58
CA LEU A 160 12.06 -16.99 -26.10
C LEU A 160 13.38 -17.71 -25.81
N GLU A 161 13.53 -18.26 -24.61
CA GLU A 161 14.69 -19.07 -24.23
C GLU A 161 14.79 -20.34 -25.09
N ASN A 162 13.69 -21.08 -25.23
CA ASN A 162 13.64 -22.27 -26.08
C ASN A 162 13.85 -21.94 -27.57
N TYR A 163 13.44 -20.75 -28.03
CA TYR A 163 13.70 -20.28 -29.39
C TYR A 163 15.21 -20.27 -29.70
N ARG A 164 16.04 -19.94 -28.71
CA ARG A 164 17.49 -19.91 -28.86
C ARG A 164 18.10 -21.31 -29.09
N VAL A 165 17.52 -22.34 -28.46
CA VAL A 165 18.03 -23.71 -28.51
C VAL A 165 17.61 -24.41 -29.82
N ASP A 166 16.35 -24.27 -30.20
CA ASP A 166 15.74 -25.12 -31.23
C ASP A 166 15.55 -24.40 -32.59
N LYS A 167 16.60 -23.92 -33.27
CA LYS A 167 16.57 -23.24 -34.61
C LYS A 167 15.16 -23.13 -35.25
N PRO A 168 14.32 -22.18 -34.81
CA PRO A 168 12.88 -22.39 -34.94
C PRO A 168 12.35 -21.81 -36.25
N ARG A 169 11.38 -22.51 -36.83
CA ARG A 169 10.66 -22.05 -38.03
C ARG A 169 9.95 -20.71 -37.79
N GLN A 170 9.97 -19.85 -38.80
CA GLN A 170 9.32 -18.53 -38.87
C GLN A 170 7.90 -18.49 -38.25
N TYR A 171 7.08 -19.51 -38.50
CA TYR A 171 5.72 -19.62 -37.92
C TYR A 171 5.69 -19.49 -36.39
N ARG A 172 6.68 -20.05 -35.68
CA ARG A 172 6.77 -19.96 -34.22
C ARG A 172 7.07 -18.52 -33.77
N MET A 173 7.90 -17.78 -34.52
CA MET A 173 8.20 -16.39 -34.21
C MET A 173 6.99 -15.48 -34.40
N ASN A 174 6.22 -15.68 -35.48
CA ASN A 174 5.00 -14.90 -35.72
C ASN A 174 3.97 -15.11 -34.57
N HIS A 175 3.79 -16.36 -34.13
CA HIS A 175 2.93 -16.65 -32.98
C HIS A 175 3.46 -16.02 -31.67
N LEU A 176 4.78 -15.97 -31.49
CA LEU A 176 5.41 -15.28 -30.37
C LEU A 176 5.15 -13.76 -30.43
N LEU A 177 5.20 -13.16 -31.62
CA LEU A 177 4.94 -11.73 -31.85
C LEU A 177 3.50 -11.37 -31.47
N GLN A 178 2.53 -12.20 -31.89
CA GLN A 178 1.13 -11.99 -31.53
C GLN A 178 0.92 -12.03 -30.01
N LYS A 179 1.52 -13.02 -29.33
CA LYS A 179 1.47 -13.10 -27.85
C LYS A 179 2.12 -11.88 -27.19
N TYR A 180 3.25 -11.42 -27.72
CA TYR A 180 3.97 -10.25 -27.23
C TYR A 180 3.13 -8.98 -27.38
N GLN A 181 2.47 -8.78 -28.52
CA GLN A 181 1.56 -7.66 -28.77
C GLN A 181 0.31 -7.71 -27.88
N ASP A 182 -0.27 -8.90 -27.66
CA ASP A 182 -1.39 -9.08 -26.73
C ASP A 182 -0.99 -8.71 -25.30
N LEU A 183 0.20 -9.13 -24.88
CA LEU A 183 0.74 -8.82 -23.56
C LEU A 183 1.05 -7.33 -23.41
N TYR A 184 1.57 -6.69 -24.46
CA TYR A 184 1.76 -5.25 -24.51
C TYR A 184 0.44 -4.49 -24.31
N LYS A 185 -0.60 -4.83 -25.09
CA LYS A 185 -1.94 -4.23 -24.96
C LYS A 185 -2.52 -4.45 -23.56
N LEU A 186 -2.35 -5.64 -23.00
CA LEU A 186 -2.82 -5.97 -21.67
C LEU A 186 -2.10 -5.16 -20.58
N THR A 187 -0.79 -5.05 -20.67
CA THR A 187 0.06 -4.31 -19.72
C THR A 187 -0.36 -2.84 -19.68
N HIS A 188 -0.58 -2.23 -20.84
CA HIS A 188 -1.07 -0.86 -20.93
C HIS A 188 -2.48 -0.69 -20.33
N GLN A 189 -3.38 -1.67 -20.52
CA GLN A 189 -4.70 -1.66 -19.90
C GLN A 189 -4.63 -1.81 -18.37
N VAL A 190 -3.73 -2.65 -17.86
CA VAL A 190 -3.46 -2.80 -16.44
C VAL A 190 -2.97 -1.49 -15.85
N GLU A 191 -1.95 -0.88 -16.43
CA GLU A 191 -1.42 0.40 -15.98
C GLU A 191 -2.51 1.49 -15.98
N LYS A 192 -3.22 1.67 -17.10
CA LYS A 192 -4.31 2.67 -17.21
C LYS A 192 -5.39 2.46 -16.14
N THR A 193 -5.72 1.21 -15.84
CA THR A 193 -6.76 0.89 -14.86
C THR A 193 -6.25 1.14 -13.44
N VAL A 194 -5.07 0.62 -13.09
CA VAL A 194 -4.67 0.56 -11.68
C VAL A 194 -3.88 1.80 -11.24
N LYS A 195 -3.19 2.55 -12.13
CA LYS A 195 -2.26 3.62 -11.75
C LYS A 195 -2.80 4.65 -10.76
N THR A 196 -4.00 5.18 -10.97
CA THR A 196 -4.60 6.20 -10.07
C THR A 196 -4.99 5.58 -8.73
N THR A 197 -5.48 4.34 -8.75
CA THR A 197 -5.92 3.64 -7.54
C THR A 197 -4.71 3.30 -6.68
N SER A 198 -3.64 2.78 -7.29
CA SER A 198 -2.38 2.55 -6.59
C SER A 198 -1.79 3.82 -5.99
N PHE A 199 -1.88 4.95 -6.70
CA PHE A 199 -1.43 6.24 -6.17
C PHE A 199 -2.18 6.63 -4.90
N MET A 200 -3.52 6.64 -4.94
CA MET A 200 -4.33 7.02 -3.78
C MET A 200 -4.09 6.09 -2.59
N VAL A 201 -3.92 4.80 -2.86
CA VAL A 201 -3.64 3.79 -1.84
C VAL A 201 -2.25 3.96 -1.23
N LEU A 202 -1.22 4.22 -2.04
CA LEU A 202 0.12 4.53 -1.53
C LEU A 202 0.09 5.80 -0.66
N VAL A 203 -0.58 6.87 -1.13
CA VAL A 203 -0.71 8.10 -0.35
C VAL A 203 -1.43 7.83 0.98
N SER A 204 -2.48 7.01 0.99
CA SER A 204 -3.17 6.59 2.22
C SER A 204 -2.25 5.88 3.19
N HIS A 205 -1.53 4.85 2.74
CA HIS A 205 -0.60 4.11 3.60
C HIS A 205 0.56 4.97 4.08
N MET A 206 1.13 5.81 3.21
CA MET A 206 2.20 6.74 3.58
C MET A 206 1.73 7.75 4.62
N LEU A 207 0.58 8.38 4.40
CA LEU A 207 0.04 9.36 5.35
C LEU A 207 -0.26 8.72 6.71
N ASN A 208 -0.83 7.51 6.73
CA ASN A 208 -1.07 6.79 7.98
C ASN A 208 0.25 6.42 8.68
N MET A 209 1.30 6.04 7.96
CA MET A 209 2.62 5.80 8.56
C MET A 209 3.23 7.08 9.14
N TYR A 210 3.14 8.22 8.44
CA TYR A 210 3.63 9.50 8.96
C TYR A 210 2.84 10.01 10.17
N LEU A 211 1.51 9.87 10.13
CA LEU A 211 0.64 10.20 11.27
C LEU A 211 1.01 9.38 12.50
N ASN A 212 1.13 8.07 12.31
CA ASN A 212 1.49 7.16 13.38
C ASN A 212 2.88 7.47 13.95
N LEU A 213 3.85 7.75 13.08
CA LEU A 213 5.19 8.17 13.50
C LEU A 213 5.19 9.50 14.26
N ALA A 214 4.35 10.46 13.85
CA ALA A 214 4.22 11.74 14.57
C ALA A 214 3.64 11.53 15.97
N ASN A 215 2.59 10.71 16.11
CA ASN A 215 2.03 10.37 17.42
C ASN A 215 3.08 9.68 18.30
N TYR A 216 3.86 8.73 17.73
CA TYR A 216 4.93 8.05 18.44
C TYR A 216 6.02 8.97 19.00
N VAL A 217 6.26 10.12 18.36
CA VAL A 217 7.30 11.07 18.78
C VAL A 217 6.76 12.12 19.75
N ILE A 218 5.48 12.47 19.65
CA ILE A 218 4.84 13.49 20.50
C ILE A 218 4.47 12.91 21.86
N GLU A 219 3.92 11.70 21.90
CA GLU A 219 3.49 11.03 23.13
C GLU A 219 4.67 10.30 23.79
N ARG A 220 4.97 10.64 25.04
CA ARG A 220 6.05 9.99 25.82
C ARG A 220 5.61 8.69 26.48
N ASP A 221 4.34 8.63 26.89
CA ASP A 221 3.74 7.50 27.59
C ASP A 221 2.53 7.03 26.81
N PHE A 222 2.65 5.87 26.13
CA PHE A 222 1.55 5.27 25.40
C PHE A 222 0.63 4.52 26.35
N ALA A 223 -0.64 4.90 26.34
CA ALA A 223 -1.67 4.07 26.91
C ALA A 223 -1.87 2.81 26.05
N ILE A 224 -2.26 1.70 26.69
CA ILE A 224 -2.41 0.40 25.99
C ILE A 224 -3.40 0.49 24.81
N TRP A 225 -4.41 1.36 24.92
CA TRP A 225 -5.39 1.57 23.85
C TRP A 225 -4.75 2.25 22.62
N GLU A 226 -3.87 3.23 22.80
CA GLU A 226 -3.12 3.88 21.71
C GLU A 226 -2.22 2.87 20.98
N ILE A 227 -1.53 2.02 21.75
CA ILE A 227 -0.71 0.93 21.17
C ILE A 227 -1.58 0.03 20.30
N ALA A 228 -2.78 -0.35 20.76
CA ALA A 228 -3.69 -1.19 19.98
C ALA A 228 -4.17 -0.50 18.69
N GLU A 229 -4.37 0.81 18.69
CA GLU A 229 -4.74 1.58 17.50
C GLU A 229 -3.60 1.68 16.48
N PHE A 230 -2.37 1.86 16.95
CA PHE A 230 -1.19 2.11 16.12
C PHE A 230 -0.52 0.83 15.61
N LEU A 231 -0.67 -0.30 16.29
CA LEU A 231 -0.05 -1.57 15.92
C LEU A 231 -0.39 -2.00 14.48
N PRO A 232 -1.67 -2.00 14.03
CA PRO A 232 -2.02 -2.43 12.68
C PRO A 232 -1.42 -1.53 11.62
N VAL A 233 -1.39 -0.21 11.86
CA VAL A 233 -0.79 0.74 10.92
C VAL A 233 0.70 0.46 10.76
N THR A 234 1.40 0.24 11.88
CA THR A 234 2.85 0.01 11.96
C THR A 234 3.27 -1.23 11.18
N PHE A 235 2.50 -2.32 11.22
CA PHE A 235 2.89 -3.56 10.54
C PHE A 235 2.26 -3.72 9.15
N LEU A 236 0.97 -3.40 9.03
CA LEU A 236 0.23 -3.70 7.80
C LEU A 236 0.56 -2.70 6.69
N SER A 237 0.67 -1.40 6.99
CA SER A 237 0.93 -0.39 5.96
C SER A 237 2.28 -0.57 5.26
N PRO A 238 3.42 -0.74 5.97
CA PRO A 238 4.69 -0.98 5.29
C PRO A 238 4.68 -2.29 4.50
N THR A 239 4.12 -3.36 5.07
CA THR A 239 4.03 -4.67 4.40
C THR A 239 3.27 -4.56 3.07
N LEU A 240 2.15 -3.84 3.07
CA LEU A 240 1.33 -3.65 1.87
C LEU A 240 1.99 -2.75 0.83
N VAL A 241 2.70 -1.70 1.26
CA VAL A 241 3.50 -0.86 0.35
C VAL A 241 4.58 -1.71 -0.31
N VAL A 242 5.35 -2.48 0.47
CA VAL A 242 6.38 -3.40 -0.06
C VAL A 242 5.76 -4.40 -1.04
N ALA A 243 4.66 -5.05 -0.66
CA ALA A 243 3.98 -6.01 -1.51
C ALA A 243 3.52 -5.39 -2.84
N MET A 244 2.95 -4.19 -2.81
CA MET A 244 2.52 -3.46 -4.00
C MET A 244 3.70 -3.13 -4.90
N VAL A 245 4.79 -2.60 -4.34
CA VAL A 245 5.99 -2.24 -5.09
C VAL A 245 6.61 -3.47 -5.74
N LEU A 246 6.79 -4.57 -5.00
CA LEU A 246 7.36 -5.81 -5.53
C LEU A 246 6.47 -6.46 -6.59
N CYS A 247 5.15 -6.47 -6.39
CA CYS A 247 4.21 -7.00 -7.38
C CYS A 247 4.23 -6.15 -8.67
N GLY A 248 4.26 -4.82 -8.54
CA GLY A 248 4.33 -3.89 -9.67
C GLY A 248 5.66 -3.97 -10.42
N SER A 249 6.79 -3.99 -9.69
CA SER A 249 8.13 -4.01 -10.27
C SER A 249 8.42 -5.30 -11.02
N ARG A 250 7.81 -6.42 -10.60
CA ARG A 250 7.97 -7.72 -11.26
C ARG A 250 7.65 -7.68 -12.76
N ILE A 251 6.63 -6.92 -13.17
CA ILE A 251 6.29 -6.77 -14.59
C ILE A 251 7.45 -6.10 -15.35
N THR A 252 7.98 -5.01 -14.80
CA THR A 252 9.13 -4.31 -15.39
C THR A 252 10.37 -5.19 -15.45
N THR A 253 10.64 -5.99 -14.41
CA THR A 253 11.75 -6.95 -14.42
C THR A 253 11.60 -7.97 -15.54
N GLN A 254 10.40 -8.57 -15.69
CA GLN A 254 10.13 -9.56 -16.74
C GLN A 254 10.20 -8.95 -18.15
N VAL A 255 9.77 -7.70 -18.33
CA VAL A 255 9.93 -6.98 -19.59
C VAL A 255 11.41 -6.81 -19.94
N LYS A 256 12.24 -6.37 -18.98
CA LYS A 256 13.68 -6.20 -19.19
C LYS A 256 14.36 -7.53 -19.56
N GLU A 257 13.97 -8.60 -18.89
CA GLU A 257 14.47 -9.95 -19.17
C GLU A 257 14.09 -10.41 -20.58
N MET A 258 12.83 -10.25 -20.99
CA MET A 258 12.41 -10.54 -22.37
C MET A 258 13.17 -9.71 -23.39
N GLN A 259 13.38 -8.41 -23.15
CA GLN A 259 14.15 -7.54 -24.03
C GLN A 259 15.60 -8.02 -24.18
N TYR A 260 16.22 -8.46 -23.09
CA TYR A 260 17.55 -9.06 -23.11
C TYR A 260 17.60 -10.32 -23.99
N HIS A 261 16.65 -11.25 -23.83
CA HIS A 261 16.59 -12.44 -24.68
C HIS A 261 16.33 -12.11 -26.16
N LEU A 262 15.46 -11.14 -26.44
CA LEU A 262 15.20 -10.66 -27.80
C LEU A 262 16.46 -10.02 -28.43
N GLN A 263 17.25 -9.27 -27.66
CA GLN A 263 18.52 -8.71 -28.14
C GLN A 263 19.53 -9.79 -28.49
N ILE A 264 19.62 -10.85 -27.69
CA ILE A 264 20.47 -12.02 -28.01
C ILE A 264 20.02 -12.67 -29.32
N ILE A 265 18.72 -12.96 -29.46
CA ILE A 265 18.17 -13.56 -30.68
C ILE A 265 18.46 -12.67 -31.90
N LEU A 266 18.32 -11.34 -31.78
CA LEU A 266 18.65 -10.41 -32.86
C LEU A 266 20.13 -10.49 -33.27
N CYS A 267 21.04 -10.57 -32.29
CA CYS A 267 22.48 -10.71 -32.55
C CYS A 267 22.80 -12.02 -33.25
N ASP A 268 22.19 -13.13 -32.82
CA ASP A 268 22.39 -14.45 -33.43
C ASP A 268 21.87 -14.48 -34.88
N LEU A 269 20.68 -13.89 -35.13
CA LEU A 269 20.12 -13.79 -36.49
C LEU A 269 20.97 -12.92 -37.42
N LYS A 270 21.58 -11.83 -36.93
CA LYS A 270 22.49 -10.99 -37.74
C LYS A 270 23.77 -11.71 -38.14
N ARG A 271 24.26 -12.63 -37.29
CA ARG A 271 25.48 -13.43 -37.51
C ARG A 271 25.24 -14.67 -38.37
N ALA A 272 24.01 -15.15 -38.45
CA ALA A 272 23.68 -16.32 -39.27
C ALA A 272 23.95 -16.08 -40.77
N VAL A 273 24.54 -17.07 -41.44
CA VAL A 273 24.86 -17.02 -42.88
C VAL A 273 23.58 -16.96 -43.73
N ASN A 274 22.55 -17.72 -43.35
CA ASN A 274 21.23 -17.68 -43.95
C ASN A 274 20.32 -16.80 -43.09
N ARG A 275 20.29 -15.50 -43.40
CA ARG A 275 19.47 -14.52 -42.68
C ARG A 275 17.99 -14.70 -43.04
N ASP A 276 17.20 -15.16 -42.07
CA ASP A 276 15.74 -15.04 -42.14
C ASP A 276 15.36 -13.58 -41.85
N MET A 277 15.20 -12.80 -42.91
CA MET A 277 14.91 -11.36 -42.83
C MET A 277 13.56 -11.07 -42.19
N GLU A 278 12.57 -11.95 -42.36
CA GLU A 278 11.23 -11.79 -41.78
C GLU A 278 11.27 -12.03 -40.27
N THR A 279 11.93 -13.09 -39.80
CA THR A 279 12.14 -13.31 -38.36
C THR A 279 12.96 -12.16 -37.73
N LEU A 280 13.96 -11.64 -38.44
CA LEU A 280 14.75 -10.50 -38.00
C LEU A 280 13.91 -9.22 -37.86
N GLU A 281 13.00 -8.96 -38.80
CA GLU A 281 12.05 -7.85 -38.72
C GLU A 281 11.08 -8.01 -37.54
N MET A 282 10.53 -9.22 -37.33
CA MET A 282 9.65 -9.49 -36.19
C MET A 282 10.34 -9.21 -34.84
N VAL A 283 11.60 -9.63 -34.68
CA VAL A 283 12.37 -9.38 -33.44
C VAL A 283 12.65 -7.89 -33.25
N LYS A 284 12.96 -7.16 -34.34
CA LYS A 284 13.10 -5.70 -34.27
C LYS A 284 11.81 -5.03 -33.82
N ILE A 285 10.67 -5.40 -34.40
CA ILE A 285 9.36 -4.88 -33.99
C ILE A 285 9.12 -5.12 -32.49
N MET A 286 9.46 -6.30 -31.97
CA MET A 286 9.31 -6.58 -30.53
C MET A 286 10.21 -5.68 -29.68
N LEU A 287 11.47 -5.47 -30.08
CA LEU A 287 12.42 -4.62 -29.37
C LEU A 287 12.04 -3.14 -29.41
N ASP A 288 11.51 -2.67 -30.53
CA ASP A 288 11.06 -1.29 -30.72
C ASP A 288 9.76 -0.99 -29.94
N THR A 289 9.00 -2.03 -29.59
CA THR A 289 7.80 -1.91 -28.76
C THR A 289 8.16 -1.60 -27.31
N LYS A 290 7.89 -0.37 -26.87
CA LYS A 290 8.14 0.09 -25.50
C LYS A 290 6.97 -0.24 -24.57
N PHE A 291 7.16 -1.22 -23.70
CA PHE A 291 6.21 -1.50 -22.62
C PHE A 291 6.14 -0.32 -21.66
N THR A 292 4.95 -0.10 -21.09
CA THR A 292 4.80 0.93 -20.08
C THR A 292 5.33 0.48 -18.73
N THR A 293 6.05 1.37 -18.06
CA THR A 293 6.54 1.14 -16.70
C THR A 293 5.38 1.24 -15.74
N MET A 294 5.23 0.23 -14.87
CA MET A 294 4.19 0.26 -13.84
C MET A 294 4.45 1.40 -12.87
N SER A 295 3.46 2.27 -12.73
CA SER A 295 3.56 3.46 -11.89
C SER A 295 2.28 3.71 -11.11
N ALA A 296 2.43 4.40 -9.98
CA ALA A 296 1.36 5.04 -9.25
C ALA A 296 1.21 6.48 -9.76
N GLY A 297 0.06 6.75 -10.37
CA GLY A 297 -0.32 8.08 -10.83
C GLY A 297 0.51 8.65 -11.98
N GLY A 298 1.41 7.86 -12.58
CA GLY A 298 2.42 8.37 -13.53
C GLY A 298 3.58 9.12 -12.87
N MET A 299 3.55 9.30 -11.55
CA MET A 299 4.56 10.05 -10.79
C MET A 299 5.58 9.12 -10.14
N VAL A 300 5.12 8.00 -9.59
CA VAL A 300 5.93 7.11 -8.78
C VAL A 300 6.07 5.77 -9.49
N GLN A 301 7.27 5.44 -9.98
CA GLN A 301 7.53 4.16 -10.64
C GLN A 301 7.73 3.04 -9.61
N PHE A 302 7.11 1.88 -9.84
CA PHE A 302 7.32 0.71 -8.99
C PHE A 302 8.67 0.08 -9.26
N THR A 303 9.66 0.51 -8.50
CA THR A 303 11.01 -0.05 -8.48
C THR A 303 11.34 -0.50 -7.07
N PRO A 304 12.18 -1.54 -6.88
CA PRO A 304 12.61 -1.92 -5.54
C PRO A 304 13.27 -0.76 -4.76
N GLY A 305 13.93 0.16 -5.48
CA GLY A 305 14.49 1.38 -4.89
C GLY A 305 13.45 2.29 -4.22
N LEU A 306 12.19 2.29 -4.70
CA LEU A 306 11.10 3.04 -4.07
C LEU A 306 10.84 2.57 -2.63
N VAL A 307 11.00 1.28 -2.33
CA VAL A 307 10.85 0.77 -0.96
C VAL A 307 11.87 1.42 -0.04
N LEU A 308 13.14 1.46 -0.46
CA LEU A 308 14.21 2.12 0.28
C LEU A 308 13.94 3.61 0.42
N SER A 309 13.45 4.29 -0.62
CA SER A 309 13.07 5.70 -0.54
C SER A 309 11.95 5.97 0.46
N VAL A 310 10.91 5.11 0.50
CA VAL A 310 9.79 5.21 1.45
C VAL A 310 10.26 5.03 2.89
N PHE A 311 11.04 3.99 3.17
CA PHE A 311 11.56 3.77 4.52
C PHE A 311 12.59 4.82 4.91
N GLY A 312 13.45 5.24 3.97
CA GLY A 312 14.41 6.32 4.18
C GLY A 312 13.73 7.65 4.49
N SER A 313 12.61 7.96 3.82
CA SER A 313 11.85 9.17 4.09
C SER A 313 11.14 9.11 5.45
N LEU A 314 10.58 7.95 5.83
CA LEU A 314 10.00 7.74 7.15
C LEU A 314 11.06 7.90 8.25
N LEU A 315 12.23 7.27 8.09
CA LEU A 315 13.33 7.39 9.04
C LEU A 315 13.82 8.84 9.16
N SER A 316 14.04 9.52 8.03
CA SER A 316 14.49 10.91 8.02
C SER A 316 13.48 11.84 8.69
N PHE A 317 12.19 11.66 8.41
CA PHE A 317 11.12 12.43 9.05
C PHE A 317 11.02 12.13 10.55
N GLY A 318 11.14 10.86 10.94
CA GLY A 318 11.16 10.46 12.35
C GLY A 318 12.32 11.07 13.13
N LEU A 319 13.54 11.03 12.57
CA LEU A 319 14.72 11.66 13.16
C LEU A 319 14.57 13.18 13.26
N LEU A 320 13.98 13.82 12.23
CA LEU A 320 13.71 15.25 12.25
C LEU A 320 12.73 15.60 13.38
N MET A 321 11.63 14.85 13.51
CA MET A 321 10.65 15.06 14.57
C MET A 321 11.28 14.86 15.95
N LEU A 322 12.08 13.80 16.15
CA LEU A 322 12.78 13.55 17.41
C LEU A 322 13.72 14.71 17.77
N ASN A 323 14.47 15.24 16.80
CA ASN A 323 15.39 16.35 17.03
C ASN A 323 14.65 17.64 17.45
N ILE A 324 13.51 17.94 16.80
CA ILE A 324 12.67 19.09 17.16
C ILE A 324 12.10 18.92 18.56
N THR A 325 11.62 17.73 18.91
CA THR A 325 11.05 17.43 20.24
C THR A 325 12.09 17.48 21.34
N ILE A 326 13.32 17.01 21.11
CA ILE A 326 14.41 17.11 22.11
C ILE A 326 14.78 18.58 22.34
N SER A 327 14.98 19.33 21.26
CA SER A 327 15.34 20.75 21.32
C SER A 327 14.31 21.60 22.05
N SER A 328 13.01 21.32 21.86
CA SER A 328 11.95 22.05 22.56
C SER A 328 11.92 21.75 24.07
N VAL A 329 12.28 20.53 24.46
CA VAL A 329 12.33 20.12 25.87
C VAL A 329 13.52 20.77 26.58
N ASP A 330 14.69 20.80 25.94
CA ASP A 330 15.87 21.46 26.49
C ASP A 330 15.64 22.97 26.63
N SER A 331 14.91 23.57 25.69
CA SER A 331 14.51 24.99 25.74
C SER A 331 13.58 25.28 26.91
N ILE A 332 12.64 24.37 27.22
CA ILE A 332 11.71 24.52 28.36
C ILE A 332 12.46 24.29 29.69
N ALA A 333 13.35 23.31 29.76
CA ALA A 333 14.17 23.06 30.95
C ALA A 333 15.13 24.22 31.29
N ALA A 334 15.59 24.97 30.28
CA ALA A 334 16.41 26.16 30.47
C ALA A 334 15.62 27.39 30.98
N LEU A 335 14.29 27.39 30.86
CA LEU A 335 13.41 28.49 31.27
C LEU A 335 12.86 28.33 32.70
N ASP A 336 13.03 27.17 33.32
CA ASP A 336 12.59 26.88 34.69
C ASP A 336 13.81 26.53 35.57
N PRO A 337 14.70 27.51 35.89
CA PRO A 337 15.80 27.25 36.80
C PRO A 337 15.22 26.86 38.15
N ALA A 338 15.59 25.67 38.63
CA ALA A 338 15.16 25.14 39.92
C ALA A 338 15.23 26.22 41.00
N PRO A 339 14.19 26.39 41.86
CA PRO A 339 14.25 27.38 42.91
C PRO A 339 15.44 27.07 43.81
N ASP A 340 16.36 28.03 43.91
CA ASP A 340 17.48 28.00 44.83
C ASP A 340 16.95 27.73 46.24
N LEU A 341 17.02 26.48 46.66
CA LEU A 341 16.90 26.05 48.05
C LEU A 341 18.17 26.51 48.79
N ASN A 342 18.35 27.82 48.88
CA ASN A 342 19.41 28.42 49.65
C ASN A 342 18.87 28.82 51.02
N LYS A 343 19.22 27.97 52.00
CA LYS A 343 19.76 28.35 53.31
C LYS A 343 19.22 29.66 53.89
N ASN A 344 18.19 29.56 54.73
CA ASN A 344 18.12 30.40 55.92
C ASN A 344 17.92 29.49 57.14
N GLY A 345 19.05 29.01 57.64
CA GLY A 345 19.17 28.66 59.05
C GLY A 345 19.41 29.95 59.82
N SER A 346 18.39 30.43 60.50
CA SER A 346 18.54 31.34 61.63
C SER A 346 17.48 30.96 62.67
N ILE A 347 17.93 30.12 63.61
CA ILE A 347 17.33 29.94 64.91
C ILE A 347 17.53 31.26 65.65
N GLU A 348 16.44 31.99 65.93
CA GLU A 348 16.42 32.97 67.01
C GLU A 348 15.49 32.47 68.12
N VAL A 349 16.04 32.56 69.33
CA VAL A 349 15.57 32.05 70.63
C VAL A 349 14.49 32.96 71.20
#